data_AF-A0A239DVK7-F1
#
_entry.id   AF-A0A239DVK7-F1
#
_cell.length_a   1.000
_cell.length_b   1.000
_cell.length_c   1.000
_cell.angle_alpha   90.00
_cell.angle_beta   90.00
_cell.angle_gamma   90.00
#
_symmetry.space_group_name_H-M   'P 1'
#
loop_
_entity.id
_entity.type
_entity.pdbx_description
1 polymer ?
#
loop_
_entity_poly.entity_id
_entity_poly.type
_entity_poly.pdbx_seq_one_letter_code
_entity_poly.pdbx_strand_id
1 'polypeptide(L)'
;MGEHTTAADDDLLGIGDNAHLNELEAKGVLRAEEYMIDLDFPVEITTSLILDIHRTAFGGAYEWAGKWRNKDLQVGAYIPLSFFDVPRLMSEIVYHLNYRLRDLSSTDALVRELVLGHTTG
;
A
#
# COMPACT_ATOMS: atom_id res chain seq x y z
N MET A 1 -22.88 -6.73 13.93
CA MET A 1 -22.92 -6.54 12.47
C MET A 1 -21.71 -5.71 12.11
N GLY A 2 -20.82 -6.19 11.26
CA GLY A 2 -19.66 -5.41 10.83
C GLY A 2 -20.14 -4.22 10.00
N GLU A 3 -19.75 -3.03 10.40
CA GLU A 3 -20.04 -1.80 9.67
C GLU A 3 -19.30 -1.85 8.33
N HIS A 4 -20.04 -1.91 7.23
CA HIS A 4 -19.47 -1.88 5.88
C HIS A 4 -19.24 -0.42 5.49
N THR A 5 -18.07 0.14 5.80
CA THR A 5 -17.65 1.41 5.19
C THR A 5 -17.40 1.16 3.71
N THR A 6 -18.20 1.76 2.82
CA THR A 6 -17.87 1.79 1.40
C THR A 6 -16.86 2.92 1.17
N ALA A 7 -15.94 2.77 0.21
CA ALA A 7 -14.92 3.79 -0.05
C ALA A 7 -15.56 5.17 -0.40
N ALA A 8 -16.75 5.16 -1.01
CA ALA A 8 -17.53 6.35 -1.34
C ALA A 8 -18.10 7.09 -0.10
N ASP A 9 -18.18 6.44 1.06
CA ASP A 9 -18.67 7.10 2.28
C ASP A 9 -17.57 7.94 2.96
N ASP A 10 -16.30 7.63 2.67
CA ASP A 10 -15.11 8.23 3.29
C ASP A 10 -14.35 9.18 2.33
N ASP A 11 -14.85 9.41 1.11
CA ASP A 11 -14.19 10.26 0.12
C ASP A 11 -14.37 11.76 0.44
N LEU A 12 -13.27 12.50 0.33
CA LEU A 12 -13.20 13.94 0.63
C LEU A 12 -14.06 14.81 -0.29
N LEU A 13 -14.45 14.28 -1.44
CA LEU A 13 -15.10 15.01 -2.53
C LEU A 13 -16.60 14.73 -2.60
N GLY A 14 -17.13 13.84 -1.75
CA GLY A 14 -18.54 13.43 -1.72
C GLY A 14 -18.99 12.76 -3.02
N ILE A 15 -18.10 12.05 -3.70
CA ILE A 15 -18.35 11.40 -4.99
C ILE A 15 -19.05 10.06 -4.75
N GLY A 16 -20.38 10.08 -4.87
CA GLY A 16 -21.20 8.85 -4.84
C GLY A 16 -21.13 7.99 -6.12
N ASP A 17 -20.47 8.47 -7.18
CA ASP A 17 -20.29 7.71 -8.42
C ASP A 17 -18.94 6.98 -8.44
N ASN A 18 -19.00 5.65 -8.31
CA ASN A 18 -17.82 4.79 -8.31
C ASN A 18 -16.98 4.91 -9.60
N ALA A 19 -17.58 5.20 -10.75
CA ALA A 19 -16.81 5.34 -11.99
C ALA A 19 -15.89 6.57 -11.94
N HIS A 20 -16.41 7.70 -11.47
CA HIS A 20 -15.64 8.90 -11.27
C HIS A 20 -14.58 8.74 -10.16
N LEU A 21 -14.92 8.08 -9.05
CA LEU A 21 -13.98 7.80 -7.97
C LEU A 21 -12.80 6.95 -8.47
N ASN A 22 -13.08 5.89 -9.23
CA ASN A 22 -12.05 5.05 -9.84
C ASN A 22 -11.12 5.83 -10.79
N GLU A 23 -11.64 6.80 -11.55
CA GLU A 23 -10.83 7.62 -12.43
C GLU A 23 -9.86 8.52 -11.63
N LEU A 24 -10.32 9.07 -10.52
CA LEU A 24 -9.49 9.88 -9.62
C LEU A 24 -8.42 9.04 -8.92
N GLU A 25 -8.77 7.84 -8.48
CA GLU A 25 -7.83 6.88 -7.91
C GLU A 25 -6.77 6.47 -8.94
N ALA A 26 -7.16 6.18 -10.18
CA ALA A 26 -6.22 5.86 -11.26
C ALA A 26 -5.23 7.00 -11.53
N LYS A 27 -5.72 8.25 -11.58
CA LYS A 27 -4.84 9.44 -11.67
C LYS A 27 -3.91 9.55 -10.46
N GLY A 28 -4.40 9.17 -9.29
CA GLY A 28 -3.60 9.06 -8.07
C GLY A 28 -2.45 8.08 -8.20
N VAL A 29 -2.74 6.86 -8.66
CA VAL A 29 -1.73 5.82 -8.88
C VAL A 29 -0.65 6.32 -9.85
N LEU A 30 -1.01 6.99 -10.94
CA LEU A 30 -0.04 7.58 -11.87
C LEU A 30 0.90 8.59 -11.19
N ARG A 31 0.39 9.44 -10.30
CA ARG A 31 1.24 10.37 -9.51
C ARG A 31 2.20 9.63 -8.58
N ALA A 32 1.76 8.51 -8.01
CA ALA A 32 2.61 7.69 -7.15
C ALA A 32 3.70 6.97 -7.94
N GLU A 33 3.41 6.55 -9.18
CA GLU A 33 4.41 6.01 -10.11
C GLU A 33 5.44 7.07 -10.50
N GLU A 34 5.01 8.28 -10.85
CA GLU A 34 5.91 9.43 -11.12
C GLU A 34 6.81 9.72 -9.92
N TYR A 35 6.23 9.78 -8.71
CA TYR A 35 6.99 9.93 -7.46
C TYR A 35 8.06 8.84 -7.27
N MET A 36 7.74 7.59 -7.60
CA MET A 36 8.69 6.48 -7.49
C MET A 36 9.83 6.55 -8.52
N ILE A 37 9.54 7.02 -9.74
CA ILE A 37 10.56 7.21 -10.79
C ILE A 37 11.60 8.25 -10.38
N ASP A 38 11.16 9.27 -9.63
CA ASP A 38 12.00 10.38 -9.18
C ASP A 38 12.82 10.08 -7.91
N LEU A 39 12.75 8.86 -7.37
CA LEU A 39 13.53 8.47 -6.19
C LEU A 39 15.03 8.31 -6.51
N ASP A 40 15.88 8.80 -5.61
CA ASP A 40 17.33 8.64 -5.70
C ASP A 40 17.76 7.19 -5.42
N PHE A 41 18.57 6.62 -6.31
CA PHE A 41 19.12 5.26 -6.13
C PHE A 41 20.47 5.26 -5.41
N PRO A 42 20.74 4.26 -4.53
CA PRO A 42 19.86 3.13 -4.21
C PRO A 42 18.75 3.51 -3.24
N VAL A 43 17.53 3.04 -3.51
CA VAL A 43 16.37 3.25 -2.63
C VAL A 43 16.37 2.21 -1.53
N GLU A 44 16.38 2.65 -0.27
CA GLU A 44 16.05 1.80 0.86
C GLU A 44 14.53 1.71 1.01
N ILE A 45 13.98 0.50 0.98
CA ILE A 45 12.54 0.31 1.15
C ILE A 45 12.24 0.53 2.63
N THR A 46 11.34 1.45 2.97
CA THR A 46 10.93 1.71 4.36
C THR A 46 9.42 1.67 4.49
N THR A 47 8.91 1.45 5.71
CA THR A 47 7.48 1.58 5.98
C THR A 47 6.98 3.01 5.74
N SER A 48 7.81 4.02 6.01
CA SER A 48 7.52 5.42 5.66
C SER A 48 7.38 5.61 4.16
N LEU A 49 8.30 5.05 3.35
CA LEU A 49 8.21 5.12 1.89
C LEU A 49 6.89 4.53 1.38
N ILE A 50 6.46 3.38 1.92
CA ILE A 50 5.17 2.76 1.56
C ILE A 50 3.99 3.69 1.89
N LEU A 51 4.01 4.31 3.07
CA LEU A 51 2.95 5.25 3.47
C LEU A 51 2.98 6.54 2.64
N ASP A 52 4.15 7.01 2.23
CA ASP A 52 4.29 8.19 1.40
C ASP A 52 3.80 7.92 -0.04
N ILE A 53 4.13 6.77 -0.62
CA ILE A 53 3.55 6.30 -1.89
C ILE A 53 2.02 6.26 -1.79
N HIS A 54 1.49 5.67 -0.72
CA HIS A 54 0.05 5.61 -0.48
C HIS A 54 -0.57 7.01 -0.32
N ARG A 55 0.11 7.94 0.35
CA ARG A 55 -0.35 9.33 0.49
C ARG A 55 -0.35 10.03 -0.87
N THR A 56 0.68 9.86 -1.68
CA THR A 56 0.78 10.45 -3.02
C THR A 56 -0.34 9.96 -3.93
N ALA A 57 -0.66 8.66 -3.86
CA ALA A 57 -1.76 8.10 -4.64
C ALA A 57 -3.12 8.67 -4.20
N PHE A 58 -3.42 8.58 -2.91
CA PHE A 58 -4.79 8.65 -2.41
C PHE A 58 -5.10 9.89 -1.56
N GLY A 59 -4.11 10.70 -1.21
CA GLY A 59 -4.26 11.84 -0.29
C GLY A 59 -5.11 13.00 -0.82
N GLY A 60 -5.33 13.05 -2.14
CA GLY A 60 -6.29 13.99 -2.74
C GLY A 60 -7.75 13.54 -2.62
N ALA A 61 -8.00 12.25 -2.34
CA ALA A 61 -9.33 11.66 -2.26
C ALA A 61 -9.72 11.25 -0.84
N TYR A 62 -8.75 10.95 0.03
CA TYR A 62 -9.03 10.35 1.34
C TYR A 62 -8.14 10.89 2.47
N GLU A 63 -8.72 11.24 3.62
CA GLU A 63 -7.96 11.72 4.80
C GLU A 63 -7.07 10.65 5.43
N TRP A 64 -7.43 9.38 5.27
CA TRP A 64 -6.70 8.25 5.83
C TRP A 64 -5.49 7.85 4.99
N ALA A 65 -5.30 8.45 3.80
CA ALA A 65 -4.20 8.11 2.93
C ALA A 65 -2.82 8.35 3.58
N GLY A 66 -1.96 7.33 3.52
CA GLY A 66 -0.64 7.36 4.16
C GLY A 66 -0.69 7.24 5.68
N LYS A 67 -1.76 6.64 6.22
CA LYS A 67 -1.88 6.24 7.63
C LYS A 67 -2.15 4.75 7.70
N TRP A 68 -1.72 4.12 8.78
CA TRP A 68 -2.16 2.76 9.09
C TRP A 68 -3.65 2.77 9.44
N ARG A 69 -4.35 1.71 9.05
CA ARG A 69 -5.71 1.48 9.53
C ARG A 69 -5.72 1.39 11.07
N ASN A 70 -6.80 1.87 11.66
CA ASN A 70 -7.03 1.91 13.11
C ASN A 70 -8.24 1.07 13.55
N LYS A 71 -8.82 0.30 12.63
CA LYS A 71 -9.97 -0.58 12.85
C LYS A 71 -9.76 -1.89 12.12
N ASP A 72 -10.27 -2.97 12.70
CA ASP A 72 -10.35 -4.26 12.02
C ASP A 72 -11.41 -4.17 10.93
N LEU A 73 -11.13 -4.82 9.80
CA LEU A 73 -12.01 -4.81 8.63
C LEU A 73 -12.51 -6.23 8.38
N GLN A 74 -13.64 -6.35 7.68
CA GLN A 74 -14.11 -7.62 7.15
C GLN A 74 -14.36 -7.45 5.66
N VAL A 75 -13.72 -8.29 4.85
CA VAL A 75 -13.83 -8.26 3.39
C VAL A 75 -14.55 -9.52 2.93
N GLY A 76 -15.88 -9.44 2.84
CA GLY A 76 -16.72 -10.62 2.60
C GLY A 76 -16.55 -11.67 3.70
N ALA A 77 -16.07 -12.86 3.33
CA ALA A 77 -15.78 -13.95 4.27
C ALA A 77 -14.36 -13.91 4.85
N TYR A 78 -13.50 -13.03 4.33
CA TYR A 78 -12.11 -12.92 4.77
C TYR A 78 -11.99 -11.89 5.90
N ILE A 79 -11.27 -12.28 6.95
CA ILE A 79 -10.88 -11.41 8.07
C ILE A 79 -9.36 -11.16 7.92
N PRO A 80 -8.95 -9.97 7.48
CA PRO A 80 -7.55 -9.59 7.49
C PRO A 80 -6.96 -9.63 8.91
N LEU A 81 -5.63 -9.54 8.99
CA LEU A 81 -4.89 -9.40 10.26
C LEU A 81 -5.43 -8.23 11.10
N SER A 82 -5.20 -8.23 12.41
CA SER A 82 -5.65 -7.11 13.23
C SER A 82 -4.94 -5.81 12.82
N PHE A 83 -5.63 -4.68 12.88
CA PHE A 83 -5.03 -3.36 12.64
C PHE A 83 -3.83 -3.11 13.55
N PHE A 84 -3.86 -3.65 14.79
CA PHE A 84 -2.79 -3.52 15.77
C PHE A 84 -1.47 -4.16 15.30
N ASP A 85 -1.56 -5.27 14.57
CA ASP A 85 -0.39 -6.00 14.09
C ASP A 85 0.22 -5.41 12.81
N VAL A 86 -0.54 -4.64 12.03
CA VAL A 86 -0.09 -4.16 10.72
C VAL A 86 1.23 -3.41 10.77
N PRO A 87 1.45 -2.40 11.65
CA PRO A 87 2.71 -1.65 11.65
C PRO A 87 3.92 -2.55 11.94
N ARG A 88 3.78 -3.49 12.87
CA ARG A 88 4.85 -4.44 13.23
C ARG A 88 5.15 -5.37 12.05
N LEU A 89 4.12 -6.01 11.49
CA LEU A 89 4.27 -6.96 10.40
C LEU A 89 4.84 -6.31 9.14
N MET A 90 4.41 -5.09 8.82
CA MET A 90 4.98 -4.33 7.70
C MET A 90 6.45 -3.99 7.94
N SER A 91 6.84 -3.68 9.17
CA SER A 91 8.25 -3.45 9.53
C SER A 91 9.09 -4.73 9.36
N GLU A 92 8.54 -5.88 9.75
CA GLU A 92 9.16 -7.20 9.53
C GLU A 92 9.31 -7.52 8.03
N ILE A 93 8.27 -7.30 7.23
CA ILE A 93 8.30 -7.48 5.77
C ILE A 93 9.40 -6.62 5.16
N VAL A 94 9.45 -5.33 5.48
CA VAL A 94 10.44 -4.40 4.97
C VAL A 94 11.86 -4.82 5.36
N TYR A 95 12.07 -5.23 6.63
CA TYR A 95 13.36 -5.74 7.09
C TYR A 95 13.81 -6.96 6.26
N HIS A 96 12.92 -7.95 6.11
CA HIS A 96 13.22 -9.16 5.34
C HIS A 96 13.47 -8.86 3.87
N LEU A 97 12.72 -7.93 3.27
CA LEU A 97 12.87 -7.54 1.88
C LEU A 97 14.23 -6.88 1.65
N ASN A 98 14.60 -5.86 2.43
CA ASN A 98 15.91 -5.22 2.29
C ASN A 98 17.07 -6.21 2.54
N TYR A 99 16.92 -7.12 3.51
CA TYR A 99 17.91 -8.17 3.74
C TYR A 99 18.11 -9.07 2.52
N ARG A 100 17.00 -9.51 1.90
CA ARG A 100 17.03 -10.38 0.71
C ARG A 100 17.55 -9.66 -0.54
N LEU A 101 17.23 -8.38 -0.70
CA LEU A 101 17.65 -7.58 -1.85
C LEU A 101 19.15 -7.22 -1.83
N ARG A 102 19.77 -7.18 -0.64
CA ARG A 102 21.15 -6.70 -0.45
C ARG A 102 22.20 -7.45 -1.27
N ASP A 103 22.06 -8.77 -1.42
CA ASP A 103 23.09 -9.65 -1.99
C ASP A 103 22.65 -10.31 -3.31
N LEU A 104 21.65 -9.73 -4.00
CA LEU A 104 21.20 -10.25 -5.28
C LEU A 104 22.24 -10.02 -6.37
N SER A 105 22.72 -11.12 -6.95
CA SER A 105 23.78 -11.12 -7.97
C SER A 105 23.25 -11.38 -9.38
N SER A 106 21.95 -11.63 -9.56
CA SER A 106 21.33 -11.88 -10.86
C SER A 106 19.85 -11.50 -10.91
N THR A 107 19.37 -11.23 -12.13
CA THR A 107 17.95 -10.97 -12.41
C THR A 107 17.06 -12.15 -12.01
N ASP A 108 17.51 -13.40 -12.21
CA ASP A 108 16.76 -14.59 -11.82
C ASP A 108 16.59 -14.70 -10.29
N ALA A 109 17.62 -14.33 -9.52
CA ALA A 109 17.54 -14.29 -8.07
C ALA A 109 16.54 -13.21 -7.62
N LEU A 110 16.56 -12.04 -8.26
CA LEU A 110 15.59 -10.97 -8.02
C LEU A 110 14.15 -11.42 -8.29
N VAL A 111 13.89 -12.03 -9.45
CA VAL A 111 12.55 -12.52 -9.81
C VAL A 111 12.03 -13.54 -8.78
N ARG A 112 12.89 -14.46 -8.31
CA ARG A 112 12.51 -15.44 -7.28
C ARG A 112 12.14 -14.78 -5.95
N GLU A 113 12.92 -13.81 -5.49
CA GLU A 113 12.61 -13.10 -4.25
C GLU A 113 11.32 -12.28 -4.36
N LEU A 114 11.07 -11.64 -5.50
CA LEU A 114 9.83 -10.89 -5.75
C LEU A 114 8.58 -11.79 -5.73
N VAL A 115 8.67 -12.99 -6.33
CA VAL A 115 7.59 -13.97 -6.31
C VAL A 115 7.31 -14.47 -4.89
N LEU A 116 8.35 -14.76 -4.11
CA LEU A 116 8.20 -15.15 -2.70
C LEU A 116 7.51 -14.05 -1.90
N GLY A 117 7.95 -12.79 -2.02
CA GLY A 117 7.33 -11.66 -1.35
C GLY A 117 5.84 -11.46 -1.65
N HIS A 118 5.38 -11.83 -2.85
CA HIS A 118 3.97 -11.73 -3.25
C HIS A 118 3.10 -12.95 -2.87
N THR A 119 3.69 -14.13 -2.70
CA THR A 119 2.93 -15.39 -2.52
C THR A 119 2.86 -15.89 -1.08
N THR A 120 3.68 -15.36 -0.18
CA THR A 120 3.67 -15.73 1.25
C THR A 120 2.91 -14.75 2.15
N GLY A 121 2.07 -13.87 1.59
CA GLY A 121 1.24 -12.91 2.31
C GLY A 121 -0.17 -13.43 2.62
#